data_AF-A0A655Q7S2-F1
#
_entry.id   AF-A0A655Q7S2-F1
#
_cell.length_a   1.000
_cell.length_b   1.000
_cell.length_c   1.000
_cell.angle_alpha   90.00
_cell.angle_beta   90.00
_cell.angle_gamma   90.00
#
_symmetry.space_group_name_H-M   'P 1'
#
loop_
_entity.id
_entity.type
_entity.pdbx_description
1 polymer ?
#
loop_
_entity_poly.entity_id
_entity_poly.type
_entity_poly.pdbx_seq_one_letter_code
_entity_poly.pdbx_strand_id
1 'polypeptide(L)'
;MCRWLTVMASGSEVLPSDLPSELLSERKASHFDNDISWQKQLETWAKSALASGETELLAYALPEFERILLEAALHHTNGHKQEAAKVLGWGRNTLTRKLKELY
;
A
#
# COMPACT_ATOMS: atom_id res chain seq x y z
N MET A 1 -23.99 0.23 33.64
CA MET A 1 -22.87 0.29 34.60
C MET A 1 -22.57 -1.11 35.10
N CYS A 2 -21.30 -1.52 34.95
CA CYS A 2 -20.57 -2.63 35.55
C CYS A 2 -21.26 -4.00 35.69
N ARG A 3 -20.80 -5.01 34.91
CA ARG A 3 -20.38 -6.29 35.51
C ARG A 3 -19.62 -7.23 34.55
N TRP A 4 -18.43 -7.66 34.98
CA TRP A 4 -17.73 -8.92 34.67
C TRP A 4 -16.99 -8.99 33.31
N LEU A 5 -15.79 -9.55 33.18
CA LEU A 5 -14.99 -10.41 34.07
C LEU A 5 -13.56 -10.52 33.48
N THR A 6 -12.55 -10.32 34.31
CA THR A 6 -11.22 -10.93 34.20
C THR A 6 -11.37 -12.45 34.15
N VAL A 7 -10.53 -13.20 33.40
CA VAL A 7 -9.89 -14.46 33.84
C VAL A 7 -9.15 -15.16 32.67
N MET A 8 -7.83 -15.29 32.88
CA MET A 8 -6.89 -16.35 32.46
C MET A 8 -6.62 -16.62 30.96
N ALA A 9 -5.42 -16.27 30.53
CA ALA A 9 -4.53 -17.24 29.88
C ALA A 9 -3.07 -16.89 30.22
N SER A 10 -2.49 -17.70 31.09
CA SER A 10 -1.06 -17.78 31.35
C SER A 10 -0.39 -18.47 30.16
N GLY A 11 0.75 -17.96 29.68
CA GLY A 11 1.60 -18.69 28.75
C GLY A 11 2.17 -17.85 27.62
N SER A 12 3.28 -17.17 27.90
CA SER A 12 4.21 -16.64 26.92
C SER A 12 4.89 -17.80 26.18
N GLU A 13 4.37 -18.17 25.00
CA GLU A 13 5.07 -18.77 23.85
C GLU A 13 4.04 -19.26 22.83
N VAL A 14 4.10 -18.76 21.59
CA VAL A 14 3.29 -19.29 20.47
C VAL A 14 4.26 -20.05 19.56
N LEU A 15 4.19 -21.37 19.57
CA LEU A 15 4.91 -22.23 18.63
C LEU A 15 4.18 -22.25 17.27
N PRO A 16 4.90 -22.26 16.13
CA PRO A 16 4.29 -22.24 14.79
C PRO A 16 3.42 -23.47 14.44
N SER A 17 3.39 -24.49 15.30
CA SER A 17 2.68 -25.76 15.09
C SER A 17 1.28 -25.83 15.73
N ASP A 18 0.89 -24.84 16.55
CA ASP A 18 -0.41 -24.83 17.25
C ASP A 18 -1.47 -23.93 16.60
N LEU A 19 -1.19 -23.40 15.40
CA LEU A 19 -2.17 -22.60 14.68
C LEU A 19 -3.12 -23.51 13.89
N PRO A 20 -4.44 -23.50 14.19
CA PRO A 20 -5.42 -24.25 13.42
C PRO A 20 -5.38 -23.77 11.96
N SER A 21 -5.46 -24.73 11.03
CA SER A 21 -5.37 -24.49 9.58
C SER A 21 -6.44 -23.55 9.01
N GLU A 22 -7.43 -23.16 9.81
CA GLU A 22 -8.39 -22.09 9.50
C GLU A 22 -7.74 -20.70 9.36
N LEU A 23 -6.67 -20.40 10.11
CA LEU A 23 -5.95 -19.10 10.02
C LEU A 23 -5.06 -18.98 8.78
N LEU A 24 -4.71 -20.09 8.14
CA LEU A 24 -4.00 -20.08 6.84
C LEU A 24 -4.97 -19.75 5.69
N SER A 25 -6.27 -19.99 5.86
CA SER A 25 -7.31 -19.64 4.87
C SER A 25 -7.72 -18.17 4.92
N GLU A 26 -7.48 -17.45 6.02
CA GLU A 26 -7.67 -15.98 6.09
C GLU A 26 -6.65 -15.20 5.25
N ARG A 27 -5.67 -15.88 4.62
CA ARG A 27 -4.84 -15.28 3.58
C ARG A 27 -5.55 -15.14 2.23
N LYS A 28 -6.81 -15.59 2.12
CA LYS A 28 -7.67 -15.29 0.98
C LYS A 28 -8.60 -14.13 1.31
N ALA A 29 -8.41 -13.06 0.53
CA ALA A 29 -9.38 -12.00 0.30
C ALA A 29 -9.70 -11.10 1.50
N SER A 30 -8.83 -10.10 1.70
CA SER A 30 -9.37 -8.74 1.86
C SER A 30 -10.05 -8.36 0.55
N HIS A 31 -11.29 -8.83 0.36
CA HIS A 31 -12.24 -8.29 -0.60
C HIS A 31 -12.45 -6.82 -0.22
N PHE A 32 -11.65 -5.93 -0.82
CA PHE A 32 -12.13 -4.58 -1.06
C PHE A 32 -13.20 -4.72 -2.12
N ASP A 33 -14.43 -4.94 -1.67
CA ASP A 33 -15.64 -4.92 -2.49
C ASP A 33 -16.02 -3.46 -2.82
N ASN A 34 -15.02 -2.71 -3.30
CA ASN A 34 -15.24 -1.57 -4.16
C ASN A 34 -14.93 -2.10 -5.55
N ASP A 35 -15.95 -2.56 -6.27
CA ASP A 35 -15.91 -3.15 -7.62
C ASP A 35 -15.35 -2.21 -8.72
N ILE A 36 -14.73 -1.11 -8.30
CA ILE A 36 -14.05 -0.12 -9.14
C ILE A 36 -12.55 -0.23 -8.87
N SER A 37 -11.87 -1.01 -9.73
CA SER A 37 -10.42 -1.08 -9.72
C SER A 37 -9.81 0.31 -9.91
N TRP A 38 -8.66 0.57 -9.29
CA TRP A 38 -7.99 1.88 -9.36
C TRP A 38 -7.70 2.30 -10.82
N GLN A 39 -7.49 1.33 -11.71
CA GLN A 39 -7.33 1.57 -13.14
C GLN A 39 -8.59 2.19 -13.76
N LYS A 40 -9.79 1.70 -13.39
CA LYS A 40 -11.05 2.31 -13.87
C LYS A 40 -11.19 3.74 -13.36
N GLN A 41 -10.81 4.03 -12.11
CA GLN A 41 -10.87 5.39 -11.56
C GLN A 41 -9.92 6.33 -12.30
N LEU A 42 -8.69 5.88 -12.56
CA LEU A 42 -7.71 6.63 -13.34
C LEU A 42 -8.20 6.86 -14.77
N GLU A 43 -8.83 5.86 -15.40
CA GLU A 43 -9.42 6.01 -16.74
C GLU A 43 -10.54 7.05 -16.75
N THR A 44 -11.47 6.98 -15.80
CA THR A 44 -12.56 7.96 -15.68
C THR A 44 -12.01 9.37 -15.47
N TRP A 45 -11.01 9.52 -14.60
CA TRP A 45 -10.35 10.79 -14.37
C TRP A 45 -9.66 11.32 -15.65
N ALA A 46 -8.88 10.49 -16.35
CA ALA A 46 -8.19 10.88 -17.57
C ALA A 46 -9.18 11.31 -18.67
N LYS A 47 -10.28 10.58 -18.84
CA LYS A 47 -11.36 10.96 -19.77
C LYS A 47 -11.97 12.32 -19.42
N SER A 48 -12.21 12.57 -18.13
CA SER A 48 -12.76 13.85 -17.66
C SER A 48 -11.79 15.01 -17.90
N ALA A 49 -10.52 14.85 -17.60
CA ALA A 49 -9.48 15.87 -17.79
C ALA A 49 -9.24 16.17 -19.29
N LEU A 50 -9.28 15.15 -20.15
CA LEU A 50 -9.22 15.37 -21.60
C LEU A 50 -10.47 16.09 -22.12
N ALA A 51 -11.65 15.79 -21.58
CA ALA A 51 -12.90 16.45 -21.95
C ALA A 51 -12.96 17.93 -21.51
N SER A 52 -12.26 18.30 -20.43
CA SER A 52 -12.10 19.70 -19.99
C SER A 52 -11.05 20.47 -20.82
N GLY A 53 -10.37 19.81 -21.75
CA GLY A 53 -9.34 20.42 -22.59
C GLY A 53 -7.98 20.52 -21.92
N GLU A 54 -7.75 19.80 -20.81
CA GLU A 54 -6.41 19.73 -20.21
C GLU A 54 -5.43 19.00 -21.14
N THR A 55 -4.20 19.49 -21.16
CA THR A 55 -3.10 18.92 -21.93
C THR A 55 -1.96 18.55 -20.99
N GLU A 56 -1.06 17.69 -21.47
CA GLU A 56 0.14 17.30 -20.72
C GLU A 56 -0.17 16.66 -19.35
N LEU A 57 -1.25 15.87 -19.25
CA LEU A 57 -1.68 15.23 -18.00
C LEU A 57 -0.55 14.48 -17.28
N LEU A 58 0.35 13.84 -18.05
CA LEU A 58 1.50 13.12 -17.50
C LEU A 58 2.48 14.02 -16.75
N ALA A 59 2.55 15.31 -17.05
CA ALA A 59 3.46 16.25 -16.39
C ALA A 59 3.17 16.36 -14.88
N TYR A 60 1.92 16.18 -14.45
CA TYR A 60 1.53 16.21 -13.05
C TYR A 60 1.06 14.87 -12.51
N ALA A 61 0.42 14.03 -13.33
CA ALA A 61 -0.09 12.72 -12.89
C ALA A 61 1.03 11.71 -12.63
N LEU A 62 2.10 11.73 -13.43
CA LEU A 62 3.22 10.79 -13.24
C LEU A 62 3.98 11.08 -11.93
N PRO A 63 4.37 12.33 -11.61
CA PRO A 63 4.97 12.64 -10.31
C PRO A 63 4.08 12.28 -9.11
N GLU A 64 2.78 12.54 -9.19
CA GLU A 64 1.85 12.17 -8.11
C GLU A 64 1.75 10.65 -7.94
N PHE A 65 1.65 9.91 -9.04
CA PHE A 65 1.66 8.45 -9.02
C PHE A 65 2.95 7.90 -8.40
N GLU A 66 4.11 8.42 -8.83
CA GLU A 66 5.41 8.03 -8.29
C GLU A 66 5.52 8.35 -6.79
N ARG A 67 5.01 9.51 -6.35
CA ARG A 67 4.99 9.92 -4.94
C ARG A 67 4.17 8.97 -4.09
N ILE A 68 2.94 8.65 -4.50
CA ILE A 68 2.05 7.74 -3.78
C ILE A 68 2.70 6.36 -3.63
N LEU A 69 3.27 5.82 -4.71
CA LEU A 69 3.96 4.53 -4.65
C LEU A 69 5.20 4.57 -3.77
N LEU A 70 5.99 5.65 -3.84
CA LEU A 70 7.18 5.83 -3.03
C LEU A 70 6.83 5.88 -1.53
N GLU A 71 5.84 6.67 -1.16
CA GLU A 71 5.36 6.79 0.23
C GLU A 71 4.84 5.44 0.73
N ALA A 72 4.04 4.73 -0.07
CA ALA A 72 3.54 3.41 0.28
C ALA A 72 4.68 2.40 0.47
N ALA A 73 5.69 2.41 -0.41
CA ALA A 73 6.85 1.53 -0.30
C ALA A 73 7.71 1.86 0.92
N LEU A 74 7.94 3.15 1.20
CA LEU A 74 8.69 3.58 2.39
C LEU A 74 7.95 3.22 3.67
N HIS A 75 6.63 3.39 3.71
CA HIS A 75 5.81 2.97 4.85
C HIS A 75 5.88 1.44 5.04
N HIS A 76 5.77 0.67 3.95
CA HIS A 76 5.89 -0.79 3.99
C HIS A 76 7.26 -1.28 4.49
N THR A 77 8.33 -0.54 4.18
CA THR A 77 9.68 -0.90 4.60
C THR A 77 10.15 -0.14 5.85
N ASN A 78 9.27 0.52 6.60
CA ASN A 78 9.58 1.32 7.79
C ASN A 78 10.70 2.36 7.55
N GLY A 79 10.74 2.97 6.36
CA GLY A 79 11.69 4.00 5.97
C GLY A 79 13.02 3.47 5.40
N HIS A 80 13.19 2.15 5.26
CA HIS A 80 14.38 1.57 4.65
C HIS A 80 14.38 1.80 3.13
N LYS A 81 15.15 2.81 2.69
CA LYS A 81 15.23 3.25 1.29
C LYS A 81 15.66 2.13 0.34
N GLN A 82 16.63 1.29 0.70
CA GLN A 82 17.11 0.22 -0.18
C GLN A 82 16.04 -0.85 -0.42
N GLU A 83 15.34 -1.26 0.63
CA GLU A 83 14.23 -2.21 0.52
C GLU A 83 13.04 -1.60 -0.21
N ALA A 84 12.74 -0.31 0.01
CA ALA A 84 11.67 0.39 -0.72
C ALA A 84 11.97 0.40 -2.24
N ALA A 85 13.23 0.65 -2.61
CA ALA A 85 13.65 0.56 -4.00
C ALA A 85 13.45 -0.85 -4.57
N LYS A 86 13.80 -1.89 -3.81
CA LYS A 86 13.60 -3.29 -4.21
C LYS A 86 12.12 -3.64 -4.39
N VAL A 87 11.26 -3.20 -3.47
CA VAL A 87 9.79 -3.39 -3.54
C VAL A 87 9.20 -2.72 -4.78
N LEU A 88 9.68 -1.53 -5.11
CA LEU A 88 9.27 -0.79 -6.32
C LEU A 88 9.93 -1.30 -7.62
N GLY A 89 10.91 -2.20 -7.53
CA GLY A 89 11.73 -2.61 -8.69
C GLY A 89 12.66 -1.51 -9.21
N TRP A 90 12.92 -0.48 -8.41
CA TRP A 90 13.82 0.61 -8.74
C TRP A 90 15.25 0.32 -8.27
N GLY A 91 16.23 0.83 -9.01
CA GLY A 91 17.60 0.90 -8.51
C GLY A 91 17.71 1.90 -7.35
N ARG A 92 18.65 1.67 -6.42
CA ARG A 92 18.94 2.58 -5.29
C ARG A 92 19.16 4.04 -5.73
N ASN A 93 19.84 4.23 -6.85
CA ASN A 93 20.15 5.57 -7.39
C ASN A 93 18.90 6.25 -7.95
N THR A 94 18.00 5.49 -8.59
CA THR A 94 16.72 6.01 -9.10
C THR A 94 15.83 6.46 -7.96
N LEU A 95 15.71 5.66 -6.90
CA LEU A 95 14.96 6.05 -5.71
C LEU A 95 15.53 7.30 -5.04
N THR A 96 16.87 7.41 -4.98
CA THR A 96 17.53 8.59 -4.39
C THR A 96 17.26 9.85 -5.21
N ARG A 97 17.27 9.75 -6.55
CA ARG A 97 16.92 10.87 -7.42
C ARG A 97 15.44 11.25 -7.24
N LYS A 98 14.54 10.27 -7.27
CA LYS A 98 13.10 10.49 -7.11
C LYS A 98 12.73 11.12 -5.77
N LEU A 99 13.40 10.71 -4.69
CA LEU A 99 13.26 11.36 -3.38
C LEU A 99 13.64 12.84 -3.37
N LYS A 100 14.66 13.25 -4.15
CA LYS A 100 15.08 14.66 -4.26
C LYS A 100 14.23 15.48 -5.23
N GLU A 101 13.55 14.83 -6.16
CA GLU A 101 12.60 15.50 -7.07
C GLU A 101 11.28 15.81 -6.35
N LEU A 102 10.95 15.04 -5.31
CA LEU A 102 9.72 15.16 -4.53
C LEU A 102 9.88 16.00 -3.23
N TYR A 103 11.11 16.12 -2.71
CA TYR A 103 11.46 16.88 -1.49
C TYR A 103 12.70 17.74 -1.72
#